data_AF-A0A8T4YM97-F1
#
_entry.id   AF-A0A8T4YM97-F1
#
_cell.length_a   1.000
_cell.length_b   1.000
_cell.length_c   1.000
_cell.angle_alpha   90.00
_cell.angle_beta   90.00
_cell.angle_gamma   90.00
#
_symmetry.space_group_name_H-M   'P 1'
#
loop_
_entity.id
_entity.type
_entity.pdbx_description
1 polymer ?
#
loop_
_entity_poly.entity_id
_entity_poly.type
_entity_poly.pdbx_seq_one_letter_code
_entity_poly.pdbx_strand_id
1 'polypeptide(L)'
;MVWQKLIEIFLQLSLKAGKKPEWPWGLPEELVLIFAIVWFFISLFVLAVVLYVAGLIVVGRKRALFSDAFIISLVGTVLTTLFTIFIPYPLIALILSVFVWLVLIKRLFETGWLGAIAVGILAIIIYLAILVLLAFAFHILEKIFEWLRSTWPFA
;
A
#
# COMPACT_ATOMS: atom_id res chain seq x y z
N MET A 1 -20.74 -19.16 -16.15
CA MET A 1 -20.66 -19.21 -14.67
C MET A 1 -19.57 -18.31 -14.10
N VAL A 2 -18.34 -18.28 -14.67
CA VAL A 2 -17.23 -17.38 -14.22
C VAL A 2 -17.55 -15.89 -14.36
N TRP A 3 -18.19 -15.49 -15.45
CA TRP A 3 -18.50 -14.09 -15.75
C TRP A 3 -19.44 -13.41 -14.75
N GLN A 4 -20.38 -14.16 -14.14
CA GLN A 4 -21.25 -13.59 -13.11
C GLN A 4 -20.52 -13.37 -11.79
N LYS A 5 -19.60 -14.27 -11.42
CA LYS A 5 -18.73 -14.10 -10.26
C LYS A 5 -17.85 -12.86 -10.35
N LEU A 6 -17.34 -12.55 -11.55
CA LEU A 6 -16.53 -11.35 -11.79
C LEU A 6 -17.36 -10.06 -11.68
N ILE A 7 -18.59 -10.08 -12.18
CA ILE A 7 -19.52 -8.95 -12.06
C ILE A 7 -19.91 -8.72 -10.59
N GLU A 8 -20.16 -9.78 -9.82
CA GLU A 8 -20.46 -9.68 -8.39
C GLU A 8 -19.28 -9.13 -7.58
N ILE A 9 -18.06 -9.60 -7.84
CA ILE A 9 -16.85 -9.06 -7.20
C ILE A 9 -16.68 -7.57 -7.52
N PHE A 10 -16.91 -7.19 -8.78
CA PHE A 10 -16.82 -5.80 -9.21
C PHE A 10 -17.91 -4.91 -8.58
N LEU A 11 -19.15 -5.39 -8.51
CA LEU A 11 -20.26 -4.68 -7.87
C LEU A 11 -20.06 -4.54 -6.36
N GLN A 12 -19.56 -5.57 -5.69
CA GLN A 12 -19.24 -5.49 -4.26
C GLN A 12 -18.09 -4.51 -3.99
N LEU A 13 -17.07 -4.48 -4.84
CA LEU A 13 -15.98 -3.50 -4.74
C LEU A 13 -16.49 -2.06 -4.94
N SER A 14 -17.43 -1.86 -5.87
CA SER A 14 -18.03 -0.55 -6.16
C SER A 14 -18.97 -0.07 -5.03
N LEU A 15 -19.77 -0.97 -4.45
CA LEU A 15 -20.66 -0.63 -3.31
C LEU A 15 -19.88 -0.36 -2.01
N LYS A 16 -18.72 -1.00 -1.82
CA LYS A 16 -17.84 -0.74 -0.68
C LYS A 16 -17.13 0.62 -0.77
N ALA A 17 -17.00 1.19 -1.97
CA ALA A 17 -16.40 2.49 -2.20
C ALA A 17 -17.28 3.68 -1.78
N GLY A 18 -18.60 3.48 -1.62
CA GLY A 18 -19.56 4.51 -1.20
C GLY A 18 -19.87 4.53 0.30
N LYS A 19 -19.33 3.58 1.08
CA LYS A 19 -19.53 3.54 2.53
C LYS A 19 -18.55 4.50 3.20
N LYS A 20 -19.05 5.29 4.16
CA LYS A 20 -18.21 6.04 5.11
C LYS A 20 -17.09 5.11 5.61
N PRO A 21 -15.85 5.58 5.87
CA PRO A 21 -14.81 4.71 6.40
C PRO A 21 -15.27 4.14 7.76
N GLU A 22 -15.89 2.97 7.73
CA GLU A 22 -16.29 2.20 8.90
C GLU A 22 -14.99 1.62 9.45
N TRP A 23 -14.25 2.42 10.24
CA TRP A 23 -13.03 1.95 10.88
C TRP A 23 -13.38 0.70 11.70
N PRO A 24 -12.61 -0.41 11.59
CA PRO A 24 -12.97 -1.69 12.21
C PRO A 24 -13.15 -1.65 13.73
N TRP A 25 -12.71 -0.56 14.36
CA TRP A 25 -12.52 -0.42 15.79
C TRP A 25 -13.48 0.58 16.45
N GLY A 26 -14.45 1.15 15.72
CA GLY A 26 -15.48 2.03 16.29
C GLY A 26 -14.93 3.27 17.01
N LEU A 27 -13.99 3.98 16.38
CA LEU A 27 -13.31 5.13 16.99
C LEU A 27 -14.24 6.35 17.14
N PRO A 28 -14.07 7.16 18.22
CA PRO A 28 -14.74 8.45 18.36
C PRO A 28 -14.45 9.37 17.17
N GLU A 29 -15.44 10.14 16.71
CA GLU A 29 -15.30 11.02 15.52
C GLU A 29 -14.12 12.00 15.63
N GLU A 30 -13.81 12.44 16.85
CA GLU A 30 -12.71 13.36 17.14
C GLU A 30 -11.32 12.77 16.84
N LEU A 31 -11.16 11.45 17.00
CA LEU A 31 -9.88 10.75 16.80
C LEU A 31 -9.69 10.23 15.38
N VAL A 32 -10.76 10.22 14.57
CA VAL A 32 -10.73 9.70 13.20
C VAL A 32 -9.71 10.43 12.33
N LEU A 33 -9.62 11.77 12.47
CA LEU A 33 -8.68 12.57 11.69
C LEU A 33 -7.23 12.28 12.09
N ILE A 34 -6.94 12.24 13.40
CA ILE A 34 -5.60 11.95 13.92
C ILE A 34 -5.18 10.55 13.46
N PHE A 35 -6.07 9.57 13.57
CA PHE A 35 -5.82 8.21 13.13
C PHE A 35 -5.55 8.12 11.62
N ALA A 36 -6.37 8.79 10.80
CA ALA A 36 -6.19 8.80 9.35
C ALA A 36 -4.83 9.42 8.95
N ILE A 37 -4.41 10.50 9.61
CA ILE A 37 -3.12 11.15 9.38
C ILE A 37 -1.97 10.21 9.76
N VAL A 38 -2.04 9.59 10.94
CA VAL A 38 -1.03 8.63 11.39
C VAL A 38 -0.94 7.44 10.43
N TRP A 39 -2.08 6.87 10.04
CA TRP A 39 -2.15 5.78 9.08
C TRP A 39 -1.55 6.15 7.71
N PHE A 40 -1.81 7.38 7.26
CA PHE A 40 -1.24 7.92 6.03
C PHE A 40 0.29 7.99 6.10
N PHE A 41 0.85 8.53 7.19
CA PHE A 41 2.32 8.59 7.38
C PHE A 41 2.96 7.20 7.49
N ILE A 42 2.34 6.27 8.23
CA ILE A 42 2.82 4.88 8.31
C ILE A 42 2.84 4.25 6.91
N SER A 43 1.77 4.41 6.14
CA SER A 43 1.67 3.88 4.78
C SER A 43 2.74 4.48 3.86
N LEU A 44 2.94 5.80 3.92
CA LEU A 44 4.00 6.49 3.18
C LEU A 44 5.40 5.97 3.52
N PHE A 45 5.66 5.74 4.82
CA PHE A 45 6.94 5.23 5.28
C PHE A 45 7.19 3.79 4.81
N VAL A 46 6.18 2.92 4.92
CA VAL A 46 6.26 1.53 4.41
C VAL A 46 6.53 1.53 2.91
N LEU A 47 5.79 2.33 2.13
CA LEU A 47 6.00 2.47 0.69
C LEU A 47 7.41 2.98 0.36
N ALA A 48 7.89 3.99 1.09
CA ALA A 48 9.24 4.53 0.90
C ALA A 48 10.32 3.47 1.15
N VAL A 49 10.19 2.68 2.22
CA VAL A 49 11.13 1.59 2.54
C VAL A 49 11.10 0.51 1.45
N VAL A 50 9.90 0.08 1.03
CA VAL A 50 9.75 -0.92 -0.04
C VAL A 50 10.40 -0.45 -1.34
N LEU A 51 10.12 0.80 -1.76
CA LEU A 51 10.69 1.37 -2.97
C LEU A 51 12.20 1.59 -2.86
N TYR A 52 12.70 2.00 -1.69
CA TYR A 52 14.12 2.16 -1.45
C TYR A 52 14.85 0.82 -1.59
N VAL A 53 14.34 -0.24 -0.96
CA VAL A 53 14.94 -1.57 -1.06
C VAL A 53 14.86 -2.09 -2.49
N ALA A 54 13.73 -1.90 -3.19
CA ALA A 54 13.58 -2.28 -4.59
C ALA A 54 14.59 -1.53 -5.50
N GLY A 55 14.69 -0.21 -5.33
CA GLY A 55 15.63 0.64 -6.06
C GLY A 55 17.09 0.27 -5.78
N LEU A 56 17.40 -0.05 -4.52
CA LEU A 56 18.74 -0.46 -4.10
C LEU A 56 19.17 -1.77 -4.78
N ILE A 57 18.26 -2.74 -4.89
CA ILE A 57 18.53 -4.04 -5.52
C ILE A 57 18.68 -3.91 -7.04
N VAL A 58 17.80 -3.14 -7.71
CA VAL A 58 17.78 -3.06 -9.18
C VAL A 58 18.82 -2.09 -9.75
N VAL A 59 19.00 -0.94 -9.10
CA VAL A 59 19.76 0.19 -9.65
C VAL A 59 21.06 0.44 -8.88
N GLY A 60 21.10 0.04 -7.62
CA GLY A 60 22.24 0.23 -6.74
C GLY A 60 22.20 1.55 -5.96
N ARG A 61 22.97 1.57 -4.86
CA ARG A 61 22.97 2.65 -3.85
C ARG A 61 23.39 4.02 -4.37
N LYS A 62 24.13 4.07 -5.49
CA LYS A 62 24.59 5.33 -6.10
C LYS A 62 23.46 6.14 -6.73
N ARG A 63 22.34 5.50 -7.07
CA ARG A 63 21.21 6.14 -7.76
C ARG A 63 19.88 6.03 -7.01
N ALA A 64 19.74 5.07 -6.11
CA ALA A 64 18.55 4.93 -5.27
C ALA A 64 18.84 5.47 -3.86
N LEU A 65 18.52 6.75 -3.61
CA LEU A 65 18.58 7.34 -2.27
C LEU A 65 17.25 7.15 -1.53
N PHE A 66 17.30 7.09 -0.20
CA PHE A 66 16.10 7.01 0.63
C PHE A 66 15.21 8.26 0.48
N SER A 67 15.83 9.43 0.33
CA SER A 67 15.12 10.69 0.07
C SER A 67 14.30 10.61 -1.21
N ASP A 68 14.86 10.05 -2.28
CA ASP A 68 14.17 9.89 -3.55
C ASP A 68 12.99 8.93 -3.41
N ALA A 69 13.18 7.80 -2.72
CA ALA A 69 12.11 6.84 -2.45
C ALA A 69 10.96 7.44 -1.63
N PHE A 70 11.27 8.31 -0.67
CA PHE A 70 10.26 9.03 0.11
C PHE A 70 9.49 10.06 -0.73
N ILE A 71 10.17 10.78 -1.62
CA ILE A 71 9.49 11.69 -2.56
C ILE A 71 8.61 10.90 -3.53
N ILE A 72 9.09 9.76 -4.03
CA ILE A 72 8.27 8.88 -4.89
C ILE A 72 7.02 8.43 -4.14
N SER A 73 7.14 7.96 -2.89
CA SER A 73 5.97 7.50 -2.14
C SER A 73 5.00 8.63 -1.85
N LEU A 74 5.49 9.80 -1.45
CA LEU A 74 4.65 10.96 -1.13
C LEU A 74 3.91 11.49 -2.38
N VAL A 75 4.65 11.79 -3.45
CA VAL A 75 4.06 12.33 -4.68
C VAL A 75 3.21 11.28 -5.38
N GLY A 76 3.66 10.02 -5.41
CA GLY A 76 2.92 8.91 -5.99
C GLY A 76 1.58 8.68 -5.31
N THR A 77 1.55 8.63 -3.97
CA THR A 77 0.31 8.47 -3.21
C THR A 77 -0.63 9.66 -3.43
N VAL A 78 -0.13 10.90 -3.31
CA VAL A 78 -0.96 12.10 -3.51
C VAL A 78 -1.54 12.13 -4.94
N LEU A 79 -0.73 11.89 -5.97
CA LEU A 79 -1.21 11.89 -7.36
C LEU A 79 -2.22 10.76 -7.63
N THR A 80 -1.97 9.55 -7.12
CA THR A 80 -2.92 8.44 -7.25
C THR A 80 -4.26 8.76 -6.56
N THR A 81 -4.23 9.37 -5.38
CA THR A 81 -5.44 9.81 -4.69
C THR A 81 -6.19 10.87 -5.50
N LEU A 82 -5.47 11.88 -6.02
CA LEU A 82 -6.09 12.92 -6.86
C LEU A 82 -6.72 12.30 -8.12
N PHE A 83 -6.02 11.41 -8.83
CA PHE A 83 -6.59 10.75 -10.01
C PHE A 83 -7.84 9.93 -9.67
N THR A 84 -7.85 9.27 -8.53
CA THR A 84 -8.99 8.46 -8.11
C THR A 84 -10.21 9.32 -7.75
N ILE A 85 -9.99 10.53 -7.21
CA ILE A 85 -11.06 11.47 -6.86
C ILE A 85 -11.59 12.21 -8.09
N PHE A 86 -10.71 12.66 -8.99
CA PHE A 86 -11.09 13.50 -10.13
C PHE A 86 -11.51 12.72 -11.37
N ILE A 87 -11.08 11.45 -11.53
CA ILE A 87 -11.40 10.64 -12.70
C ILE A 87 -12.49 9.62 -12.34
N PRO A 88 -13.71 9.73 -12.92
CA PRO A 88 -14.82 8.85 -12.58
C PRO A 88 -14.66 7.41 -13.10
N TYR A 89 -13.69 7.16 -13.98
CA TYR A 89 -13.38 5.84 -14.54
C TYR A 89 -12.19 5.20 -13.80
N PRO A 90 -12.41 4.22 -12.91
CA PRO A 90 -11.34 3.68 -12.05
C PRO A 90 -10.21 3.00 -12.83
N LEU A 91 -10.54 2.35 -13.95
CA LEU A 91 -9.55 1.69 -14.81
C LEU A 91 -8.59 2.71 -15.45
N ILE A 92 -9.11 3.85 -15.89
CA ILE A 92 -8.31 4.91 -16.50
C ILE A 92 -7.42 5.55 -15.43
N ALA A 93 -7.98 5.86 -14.25
CA ALA A 93 -7.24 6.38 -13.10
C ALA A 93 -6.09 5.46 -12.66
N LEU A 94 -6.32 4.14 -12.67
CA LEU A 94 -5.33 3.13 -12.32
C LEU A 94 -4.17 3.10 -13.34
N ILE A 95 -4.48 3.07 -14.63
CA ILE A 95 -3.45 3.06 -15.68
C ILE A 95 -2.58 4.34 -15.61
N LEU A 96 -3.22 5.50 -15.46
CA LEU A 96 -2.53 6.78 -15.26
C LEU A 96 -1.67 6.78 -14.00
N SER A 97 -2.18 6.23 -12.90
CA SER A 97 -1.43 6.08 -11.66
C SER A 97 -0.18 5.25 -11.89
N VAL A 98 -0.30 4.05 -12.48
CA VAL A 98 0.86 3.18 -12.78
C VAL A 98 1.89 3.92 -13.65
N PHE A 99 1.45 4.64 -14.68
CA PHE A 99 2.32 5.46 -15.50
C PHE A 99 3.05 6.53 -14.69
N VAL A 100 2.36 7.22 -13.81
CA VAL A 100 2.95 8.23 -12.93
C VAL A 100 3.99 7.61 -12.00
N TRP A 101 3.68 6.49 -11.33
CA TRP A 101 4.66 5.79 -10.50
C TRP A 101 5.92 5.42 -11.28
N LEU A 102 5.77 4.87 -12.49
CA LEU A 102 6.91 4.52 -13.34
C LEU A 102 7.73 5.75 -13.76
N VAL A 103 7.07 6.86 -14.12
CA VAL A 103 7.76 8.11 -14.48
C VAL A 103 8.49 8.71 -13.29
N LEU A 104 7.89 8.68 -12.09
CA LEU A 104 8.51 9.12 -10.84
C LEU A 104 9.76 8.30 -10.55
N ILE A 105 9.67 6.97 -10.57
CA ILE A 105 10.80 6.06 -10.36
C ILE A 105 11.89 6.33 -11.40
N LYS A 106 11.51 6.47 -12.67
CA LYS A 106 12.46 6.74 -13.75
C LYS A 106 13.25 8.03 -13.52
N ARG A 107 12.56 9.12 -13.16
CA ARG A 107 13.18 10.43 -12.96
C ARG A 107 13.99 10.51 -11.68
N LEU A 108 13.46 9.98 -10.58
CA LEU A 108 14.08 10.13 -9.26
C LEU A 108 15.19 9.11 -9.00
N PHE A 109 15.10 7.89 -9.53
CA PHE A 109 16.20 6.91 -9.44
C PHE A 109 17.16 6.95 -10.65
N GLU A 110 17.03 7.94 -11.53
CA GLU A 110 17.87 8.12 -12.73
C GLU A 110 18.07 6.81 -13.53
N THR A 111 16.96 6.11 -13.76
CA THR A 111 16.95 4.81 -14.44
C THR A 111 16.43 4.90 -15.87
N GLY A 112 16.79 3.91 -16.68
CA GLY A 112 16.09 3.64 -17.94
C GLY A 112 14.69 3.09 -17.69
N TRP A 113 13.86 3.05 -18.73
CA TRP A 113 12.50 2.49 -18.66
C TRP A 113 12.45 1.05 -18.13
N LEU A 114 13.41 0.21 -18.52
CA LEU A 114 13.52 -1.17 -18.02
C LEU A 114 13.83 -1.22 -16.52
N GLY A 115 14.68 -0.31 -16.02
CA GLY A 115 14.99 -0.20 -14.60
C GLY A 115 13.78 0.23 -13.79
N ALA A 116 13.03 1.23 -14.26
CA ALA A 116 11.81 1.67 -13.58
C ALA A 116 10.74 0.58 -13.49
N ILE A 117 10.54 -0.18 -14.57
CA ILE A 117 9.61 -1.33 -14.57
C ILE A 117 10.10 -2.41 -13.62
N ALA A 118 11.39 -2.76 -13.64
CA ALA A 118 11.96 -3.76 -12.74
C ALA A 118 11.83 -3.36 -11.26
N VAL A 119 12.07 -2.08 -10.92
CA VAL A 119 11.83 -1.54 -9.57
C VAL A 119 10.37 -1.65 -9.19
N GLY A 120 9.45 -1.27 -10.08
CA GLY A 120 8.01 -1.36 -9.82
C GLY A 120 7.55 -2.79 -9.54
N ILE A 121 7.99 -3.75 -10.36
CA ILE A 121 7.70 -5.17 -10.16
C ILE A 121 8.32 -5.68 -8.85
N LEU A 122 9.58 -5.35 -8.59
CA LEU A 122 10.27 -5.77 -7.37
C LEU A 122 9.64 -5.17 -6.11
N ALA A 123 9.16 -3.92 -6.16
CA ALA A 123 8.44 -3.28 -5.07
C ALA A 123 7.15 -4.05 -4.75
N ILE A 124 6.40 -4.50 -5.77
CA ILE A 124 5.21 -5.35 -5.56
C ILE A 124 5.60 -6.66 -4.88
N ILE A 125 6.67 -7.32 -5.33
CA ILE A 125 7.15 -8.58 -4.74
C ILE A 125 7.55 -8.39 -3.27
N ILE A 126 8.31 -7.33 -2.96
CA ILE A 126 8.74 -7.01 -1.59
C ILE A 126 7.53 -6.69 -0.72
N TYR A 127 6.57 -5.91 -1.21
CA TYR A 127 5.35 -5.59 -0.47
C TYR A 127 4.54 -6.85 -0.15
N LEU A 128 4.37 -7.76 -1.12
CA LEU A 128 3.71 -9.05 -0.89
C LEU A 128 4.46 -9.90 0.13
N ALA A 129 5.79 -9.93 0.07
CA ALA A 129 6.59 -10.65 1.07
C ALA A 129 6.40 -10.08 2.48
N ILE A 130 6.36 -8.75 2.63
CA ILE A 130 6.06 -8.09 3.91
C ILE A 130 4.66 -8.47 4.41
N LEU A 131 3.65 -8.50 3.54
CA LEU A 131 2.29 -8.90 3.94
C LEU A 131 2.24 -10.36 4.43
N VAL A 132 2.95 -11.27 3.77
CA VAL A 132 3.03 -12.67 4.21
C VAL A 132 3.71 -12.77 5.58
N LEU A 133 4.82 -12.07 5.78
CA LEU A 133 5.52 -12.03 7.07
C LEU A 133 4.63 -11.45 8.17
N LEU A 134 3.89 -10.37 7.88
CA LEU A 134 3.01 -9.72 8.83
C LEU A 134 1.82 -10.62 9.20
N ALA A 135 1.20 -11.28 8.22
CA ALA A 135 0.12 -12.24 8.47
C ALA A 135 0.60 -13.41 9.35
N PHE A 136 1.81 -13.92 9.10
CA PHE A 136 2.41 -14.97 9.92
C PHE A 136 2.69 -14.50 11.35
N ALA A 137 3.23 -13.29 11.51
CA ALA A 137 3.49 -12.69 12.82
C ALA A 137 2.20 -12.50 13.64
N PHE A 138 1.13 -12.00 13.01
CA PHE A 138 -0.18 -11.88 13.65
C PHE A 138 -0.75 -13.24 14.05
N HIS A 139 -0.62 -14.26 13.21
CA HIS A 139 -1.09 -15.60 13.54
C HIS A 139 -0.36 -16.21 14.76
N ILE A 140 0.95 -15.99 14.87
CA ILE A 140 1.71 -16.42 16.06
C ILE A 140 1.26 -15.64 17.29
N LEU A 141 1.08 -14.32 17.16
CA LEU A 141 0.66 -13.47 18.25
C LEU A 141 -0.71 -13.88 18.80
N GLU A 142 -1.66 -14.20 17.92
CA GLU A 142 -2.98 -14.74 18.30
C GLU A 142 -2.83 -16.02 19.15
N LYS A 143 -2.02 -16.99 18.71
CA LYS A 143 -1.79 -18.22 19.47
C LYS A 143 -1.15 -17.98 20.83
N ILE A 144 -0.18 -17.08 20.90
CA ILE A 144 0.46 -16.70 22.17
C ILE A 144 -0.57 -16.05 23.11
N PHE A 145 -1.41 -15.18 22.56
CA PHE A 145 -2.44 -14.48 23.32
C PHE A 145 -3.53 -15.44 23.83
N GLU A 146 -3.93 -16.42 23.02
CA GLU A 146 -4.84 -17.51 23.44
C GLU A 146 -4.23 -18.36 24.55
N TRP A 147 -2.98 -18.77 24.40
CA TRP A 147 -2.27 -19.54 25.43
C TRP A 147 -2.17 -18.76 26.75
N LEU A 148 -1.81 -17.47 26.67
CA LEU A 148 -1.74 -16.60 27.85
C LEU A 148 -3.10 -16.46 28.54
N ARG A 149 -4.19 -16.27 27.77
CA ARG A 149 -5.55 -16.20 28.30
C ARG A 149 -5.98 -17.51 28.96
N SER A 150 -5.62 -18.66 28.38
CA SER A 150 -5.95 -19.97 28.95
C SER A 150 -5.20 -20.30 30.24
N THR A 151 -4.04 -19.68 30.46
CA THR A 151 -3.20 -19.94 31.63
C THR A 151 -3.52 -19.01 32.82
N TRP A 152 -4.24 -17.92 32.60
CA TRP A 152 -4.56 -16.95 33.64
C TRP A 152 -5.86 -17.30 34.38
N PRO A 153 -5.83 -17.57 35.71
CA PRO A 153 -7.00 -18.01 36.46
C PRO A 153 -7.98 -16.89 36.84
N PHE A 154 -7.78 -15.65 36.39
CA PHE A 154 -8.64 -14.49 36.72
C PHE A 154 -9.21 -13.77 35.48
N ALA A 155 -9.35 -14.45 34.35
CA ALA A 155 -10.08 -13.97 33.18
C ALA A 155 -11.48 -14.59 33.12
#